data_AF-A0AAU0VKK1-F1
#
_entry.id   AF-A0AAU0VKK1-F1
#
_cell.length_a   1.000
_cell.length_b   1.000
_cell.length_c   1.000
_cell.angle_alpha   90.00
_cell.angle_beta   90.00
_cell.angle_gamma   90.00
#
_symmetry.space_group_name_H-M   'P 1'
#
loop_
_entity.id
_entity.type
_entity.pdbx_description
1 polymer ?
#
loop_
_entity_poly.entity_id
_entity_poly.type
_entity_poly.pdbx_seq_one_letter_code
_entity_poly.pdbx_strand_id
1 'polypeptide(L)'
;MDADRMTRLITEAVASGICDHQLLGKLDGLSSVESGSVAKANLLHTYRRRINRTPTGSDLHKETASLLSFLEKHQQDDLTMASATFEDGRSELFLLDAEGDRILHWMRMFSRG
;
A
#
# COMPACT_ATOMS: atom_id res chain seq x y z
N MET A 1 -5.64 -11.08 -8.19
CA MET A 1 -6.14 -9.90 -8.93
C MET A 1 -5.30 -9.74 -10.19
N ASP A 2 -5.87 -9.24 -11.29
CA ASP A 2 -5.12 -9.01 -12.55
C ASP A 2 -4.58 -7.57 -12.65
N ALA A 3 -3.73 -7.34 -13.66
CA ALA A 3 -3.10 -6.04 -13.91
C ALA A 3 -4.13 -4.96 -14.28
N ASP A 4 -5.11 -5.27 -15.13
CA ASP A 4 -6.13 -4.31 -15.58
C ASP A 4 -6.99 -3.78 -14.43
N ARG A 5 -7.37 -4.65 -13.48
CA ARG A 5 -8.05 -4.23 -12.25
C ARG A 5 -7.14 -3.36 -11.41
N MET A 6 -5.89 -3.77 -11.16
CA MET A 6 -4.95 -2.98 -10.37
C MET A 6 -4.69 -1.59 -10.96
N THR A 7 -4.52 -1.48 -12.28
CA THR A 7 -4.37 -0.21 -13.01
C THR A 7 -5.54 0.73 -12.76
N ARG A 8 -6.78 0.22 -12.82
CA ARG A 8 -7.99 1.00 -12.49
C ARG A 8 -7.98 1.47 -11.04
N LEU A 9 -7.71 0.57 -10.10
CA LEU A 9 -7.67 0.91 -8.68
C LEU A 9 -6.61 1.97 -8.36
N ILE A 10 -5.41 1.86 -8.95
CA ILE A 10 -4.36 2.88 -8.80
C ILE A 10 -4.82 4.21 -9.37
N THR A 11 -5.44 4.21 -10.56
CA THR A 11 -5.95 5.44 -11.19
C THR A 11 -6.97 6.15 -10.30
N GLU A 12 -7.92 5.40 -9.73
CA GLU A 12 -8.93 5.92 -8.80
C GLU A 12 -8.31 6.42 -7.49
N ALA A 13 -7.30 5.71 -6.97
CA ALA A 13 -6.57 6.10 -5.76
C ALA A 13 -5.79 7.40 -5.95
N VAL A 14 -5.18 7.60 -7.13
CA VAL A 14 -4.52 8.86 -7.50
C VAL A 14 -5.54 10.00 -7.59
N ALA A 15 -6.68 9.76 -8.27
CA ALA A 15 -7.75 10.76 -8.37
C ALA A 15 -8.33 11.14 -7.00
N SER A 16 -8.34 10.20 -6.05
CA SER A 16 -8.80 10.42 -4.67
C SER A 16 -7.74 11.01 -3.74
N GLY A 17 -6.52 11.27 -4.22
CA GLY A 17 -5.41 11.79 -3.42
C GLY A 17 -4.80 10.80 -2.43
N ILE A 18 -5.06 9.50 -2.59
CA ILE A 18 -4.46 8.42 -1.77
C ILE A 18 -3.05 8.09 -2.28
N CYS A 19 -2.86 8.14 -3.60
CA CYS A 19 -1.59 7.90 -4.27
C CYS A 19 -1.09 9.19 -4.96
N ASP A 20 0.23 9.32 -5.15
CA ASP A 20 0.80 10.44 -5.88
C ASP A 20 0.59 10.29 -7.39
N HIS A 21 0.44 11.41 -8.11
CA HIS A 21 0.28 11.42 -9.57
C HIS A 21 1.43 10.75 -10.34
N GLN A 22 2.63 10.68 -9.74
CA GLN A 22 3.78 10.02 -10.33
C GLN A 22 3.56 8.52 -10.60
N LEU A 23 2.60 7.88 -9.92
CA LEU A 23 2.29 6.47 -10.10
C LEU A 23 1.62 6.19 -11.45
N LEU A 24 0.87 7.17 -12.00
CA LEU A 24 0.20 7.02 -13.30
C LEU A 24 1.20 6.77 -14.43
N GLY A 25 2.34 7.46 -14.41
CA GLY A 25 3.39 7.30 -15.43
C GLY A 25 4.11 5.94 -15.40
N LYS A 26 3.82 5.10 -14.41
CA LYS A 26 4.39 3.74 -14.29
C LYS A 26 3.41 2.66 -14.77
N LEU A 27 2.13 2.98 -14.93
CA LEU A 27 1.07 1.98 -15.15
C LEU A 27 1.24 1.17 -16.44
N ASP A 28 1.79 1.78 -17.49
CA ASP A 28 2.04 1.11 -18.78
C ASP A 28 3.04 -0.05 -18.64
N GLY A 29 3.89 -0.03 -17.60
CA GLY A 29 4.84 -1.09 -17.31
C GLY A 29 4.39 -2.05 -16.22
N LEU A 30 3.11 -2.12 -15.85
CA LEU A 30 2.64 -3.06 -14.84
C LEU A 30 2.72 -4.50 -15.36
N SER A 31 3.57 -5.32 -14.74
CA SER A 31 3.87 -6.69 -15.20
C SER A 31 3.08 -7.75 -14.43
N SER A 32 3.07 -7.67 -13.10
CA SER A 32 2.40 -8.66 -12.26
C SER A 32 1.82 -8.06 -10.99
N VAL A 33 0.79 -8.72 -10.46
CA VAL A 33 0.10 -8.31 -9.24
C VAL A 33 -0.09 -9.54 -8.34
N GLU A 34 0.47 -9.48 -7.15
CA GLU A 34 0.25 -10.48 -6.11
C GLU A 34 -0.65 -9.87 -5.03
N SER A 35 -1.68 -10.59 -4.59
CA SER A 35 -2.62 -10.10 -3.58
C SER A 35 -2.99 -11.18 -2.59
N GLY A 36 -3.13 -10.83 -1.32
CA GLY A 36 -3.56 -11.75 -0.27
C GLY A 36 -4.25 -11.02 0.89
N SER A 37 -5.17 -11.72 1.54
CA SER A 37 -5.82 -11.22 2.74
C SER A 37 -4.81 -11.10 3.89
N VAL A 38 -4.94 -10.04 4.67
CA VAL A 38 -4.14 -9.78 5.86
C VAL A 38 -5.01 -9.20 6.97
N ALA A 39 -4.88 -9.78 8.16
CA ALA A 39 -5.54 -9.25 9.35
C ALA A 39 -4.90 -7.91 9.77
N LYS A 40 -5.74 -6.90 10.00
CA LYS A 40 -5.35 -5.58 10.55
C LYS A 40 -4.53 -5.71 11.82
N ALA A 41 -4.91 -6.65 12.70
CA ALA A 41 -4.20 -6.92 13.95
C ALA A 41 -2.72 -7.33 13.72
N ASN A 42 -2.44 -8.12 12.67
CA ASN A 42 -1.07 -8.54 12.33
C ASN A 42 -0.24 -7.36 11.82
N LEU A 43 -0.84 -6.48 11.01
CA LEU A 43 -0.20 -5.25 10.55
C LEU A 43 0.11 -4.33 11.73
N LEU A 44 -0.88 -4.05 12.60
CA LEU A 44 -0.69 -3.22 13.79
C LEU A 44 0.43 -3.76 14.68
N HIS A 45 0.45 -5.07 14.95
CA HIS A 45 1.51 -5.70 15.72
C HIS A 45 2.88 -5.49 15.09
N THR A 46 3.00 -5.77 13.79
CA THR A 46 4.26 -5.67 13.04
C THR A 46 4.80 -4.24 13.02
N TYR A 47 3.95 -3.26 12.67
CA TYR A 47 4.39 -1.88 12.47
C TYR A 47 4.57 -1.11 13.78
N ARG A 48 3.85 -1.44 14.86
CA ARG A 48 4.14 -0.92 16.20
C ARG A 48 5.53 -1.34 16.68
N ARG A 49 5.95 -2.56 16.35
CA ARG A 49 7.32 -3.01 16.66
C ARG A 49 8.35 -2.29 15.79
N ARG A 50 8.05 -2.06 14.51
CA ARG A 50 8.94 -1.36 13.57
C ARG A 50 9.16 0.09 13.96
N ILE A 51 8.10 0.84 14.27
CA ILE A 51 8.20 2.27 14.57
C ILE A 51 9.08 2.53 15.80
N ASN A 52 8.98 1.69 16.84
CA ASN A 52 9.81 1.78 18.05
C ASN A 52 11.31 1.57 17.79
N ARG A 53 11.68 0.99 16.64
CA ARG A 53 13.07 0.73 16.22
C ARG A 53 13.53 1.67 15.11
N THR A 54 12.65 2.55 14.64
CA THR A 54 12.93 3.45 13.54
C THR A 54 13.28 4.83 14.11
N PRO A 55 14.38 5.48 13.69
CA PRO A 55 14.75 6.80 14.20
C PRO A 55 13.62 7.82 14.02
N THR A 56 13.21 8.46 15.11
CA THR A 56 12.18 9.50 15.10
C THR A 56 12.55 10.62 14.13
N GLY A 57 11.58 11.03 13.31
CA GLY A 57 11.76 12.11 12.33
C GLY A 57 12.30 11.65 10.97
N SER A 58 12.79 10.42 10.84
CA SER A 58 13.11 9.83 9.53
C SER A 58 11.85 9.63 8.67
N ASP A 59 12.01 9.59 7.35
CA ASP A 59 10.87 9.39 6.44
C ASP A 59 10.21 8.04 6.67
N LEU A 60 11.02 6.99 6.93
CA LEU A 60 10.49 5.69 7.30
C LEU A 60 9.65 5.74 8.60
N HIS A 61 10.03 6.56 9.58
CA HIS A 61 9.24 6.75 10.79
C HIS A 61 7.90 7.45 10.48
N LYS A 62 7.92 8.50 9.65
CA LYS A 62 6.70 9.22 9.23
C LYS A 62 5.74 8.31 8.46
N GLU A 63 6.24 7.53 7.51
CA GLU A 63 5.45 6.58 6.73
C GLU A 63 4.87 5.47 7.61
N THR A 64 5.68 4.91 8.53
CA THR A 64 5.20 3.90 9.48
C THR A 64 4.14 4.48 10.43
N ALA A 65 4.31 5.72 10.91
CA ALA A 65 3.33 6.40 11.75
C ALA A 65 2.01 6.67 11.00
N SER A 66 2.11 7.08 9.72
CA SER A 66 0.95 7.28 8.84
C SER A 66 0.15 5.99 8.68
N LEU A 67 0.83 4.87 8.38
CA LEU A 67 0.21 3.56 8.28
C LEU A 67 -0.47 3.14 9.59
N LEU A 68 0.20 3.31 10.73
CA LEU A 68 -0.39 2.97 12.03
C LEU A 68 -1.63 3.81 12.32
N SER A 69 -1.59 5.11 12.06
CA SER A 69 -2.76 5.99 12.25
C SER A 69 -3.93 5.59 11.36
N PHE A 70 -3.66 5.18 10.11
CA PHE A 70 -4.67 4.63 9.21
C PHE A 70 -5.29 3.36 9.80
N LEU A 71 -4.45 2.38 10.16
CA LEU A 71 -4.92 1.09 10.68
C LEU A 71 -5.72 1.23 11.98
N GLU A 72 -5.32 2.11 12.90
CA GLU A 72 -6.03 2.32 14.16
C GLU A 72 -7.41 2.94 13.99
N LYS A 73 -7.63 3.68 12.90
CA LYS A 73 -8.92 4.32 12.57
C LYS A 73 -9.79 3.45 11.66
N HIS A 74 -9.21 2.46 10.97
CA HIS A 74 -9.93 1.63 10.03
C HIS A 74 -10.84 0.62 10.74
N GLN A 75 -12.11 0.56 10.33
CA GLN A 75 -13.12 -0.25 11.03
C GLN A 75 -13.01 -1.74 10.73
N GLN A 76 -12.68 -2.12 9.49
CA GLN A 76 -12.62 -3.54 9.10
C GLN A 76 -11.40 -4.22 9.73
N ASP A 77 -11.55 -5.48 10.11
CA ASP A 77 -10.47 -6.27 10.70
C ASP A 77 -9.62 -7.01 9.68
N ASP A 78 -10.16 -7.20 8.47
CA ASP A 78 -9.45 -7.77 7.34
C ASP A 78 -9.24 -6.72 6.25
N LEU A 79 -8.08 -6.81 5.60
CA LEU A 79 -7.66 -5.98 4.49
C LEU A 79 -7.05 -6.89 3.42
N THR A 80 -7.01 -6.41 2.18
CA THR A 80 -6.23 -7.07 1.12
C THR A 80 -4.92 -6.33 0.94
N MET A 81 -3.79 -7.03 1.07
CA MET A 81 -2.49 -6.48 0.70
C MET A 81 -2.18 -6.86 -0.73
N ALA A 82 -1.78 -5.90 -1.55
CA ALA A 82 -1.44 -6.13 -2.94
C ALA A 82 -0.08 -5.51 -3.32
N SER A 83 0.78 -6.31 -3.94
CA SER A 83 2.07 -5.91 -4.48
C SER A 83 1.97 -5.84 -6.01
N ALA A 84 2.20 -4.65 -6.56
CA ALA A 84 2.27 -4.43 -8.00
C ALA A 84 3.74 -4.37 -8.42
N THR A 85 4.15 -5.27 -9.31
CA THR A 85 5.52 -5.33 -9.86
C THR A 85 5.51 -4.82 -11.29
N PHE A 86 6.43 -3.90 -11.58
CA PHE A 86 6.59 -3.28 -12.89
C PHE A 86 7.69 -3.98 -13.69
N GLU A 87 7.70 -3.80 -15.01
CA GLU A 87 8.67 -4.41 -15.94
C GLU A 87 10.12 -4.04 -15.62
N ASP A 88 10.35 -2.88 -15.02
CA ASP A 88 11.66 -2.45 -14.55
C ASP A 88 12.10 -3.10 -13.23
N GLY A 89 11.31 -4.05 -12.71
CA GLY A 89 11.56 -4.78 -11.48
C GLY A 89 11.20 -4.01 -10.20
N ARG A 90 10.73 -2.75 -10.32
CA ARG A 90 10.24 -2.00 -9.17
C ARG A 90 8.93 -2.58 -8.67
N SER A 91 8.67 -2.42 -7.38
CA SER A 91 7.42 -2.87 -6.77
C SER A 91 6.83 -1.80 -5.87
N GLU A 92 5.50 -1.72 -5.89
CA GLU A 92 4.69 -0.83 -5.07
C GLU A 92 3.71 -1.66 -4.25
N LEU A 93 3.52 -1.31 -2.97
CA LEU A 93 2.69 -2.06 -2.03
C LEU A 93 1.48 -1.25 -1.58
N PHE A 94 0.29 -1.86 -1.66
CA PHE A 94 -0.98 -1.23 -1.35
C PHE A 94 -1.76 -2.03 -0.31
N LEU A 95 -2.52 -1.31 0.51
CA LEU A 95 -3.61 -1.88 1.28
C LEU A 95 -4.92 -1.51 0.62
N LEU A 96 -5.71 -2.52 0.34
CA LEU A 96 -7.06 -2.44 -0.17
C LEU A 96 -8.05 -2.82 0.93
N ASP A 97 -9.32 -2.52 0.72
CA ASP A 97 -10.40 -3.08 1.52
C ASP A 97 -10.43 -4.61 1.49
N ALA A 98 -11.28 -5.19 2.34
CA ALA A 98 -11.41 -6.65 2.46
C ALA A 98 -11.79 -7.33 1.13
N GLU A 99 -12.52 -6.64 0.26
CA GLU A 99 -13.01 -7.15 -1.02
C GLU A 99 -11.98 -6.98 -2.17
N GLY A 100 -10.95 -6.17 -1.94
CA GLY A 100 -9.94 -5.85 -2.94
C GLY A 100 -10.45 -4.90 -4.02
N ASP A 101 -11.47 -4.11 -3.72
CA ASP A 101 -12.17 -3.21 -4.65
C ASP A 101 -11.73 -1.76 -4.54
N ARG A 102 -11.00 -1.41 -3.48
CA ARG A 102 -10.51 -0.04 -3.31
C ARG A 102 -9.16 -0.02 -2.62
N ILE A 103 -8.20 0.74 -3.17
CA ILE A 103 -6.97 1.09 -2.46
C ILE A 103 -7.30 2.11 -1.36
N LEU A 104 -6.94 1.76 -0.14
CA LEU A 104 -7.12 2.57 1.06
C LEU A 104 -5.84 3.25 1.50
N HIS A 105 -4.68 2.64 1.21
CA HIS A 105 -3.39 3.17 1.62
C HIS A 105 -2.27 2.71 0.68
N TRP A 106 -1.34 3.61 0.35
CA TRP A 106 -0.11 3.29 -0.37
C TRP A 106 1.08 3.24 0.59
N MET A 107 1.71 2.07 0.69
CA MET A 107 2.79 1.81 1.64
C MET A 107 4.17 2.15 1.04
N ARG A 108 4.40 3.45 0.82
CA ARG A 108 5.59 4.02 0.17
C ARG A 108 6.94 3.55 0.74
N MET A 109 6.97 3.20 2.03
CA MET A 109 8.16 2.64 2.69
C MET A 109 8.66 1.32 2.07
N PHE A 110 7.86 0.68 1.21
CA PHE A 110 8.20 -0.54 0.50
C PHE A 110 8.39 -0.32 -1.00
N SER A 111 8.23 0.92 -1.49
CA SER A 111 8.57 1.26 -2.86
C SER A 111 10.04 0.95 -3.08
N ARG A 112 10.32 -0.11 -3.85
CA ARG A 112 11.68 -0.50 -4.22
C ARG A 112 11.95 0.03 -5.63
N GLY A 113 12.92 0.93 -5.74
CA GLY A 113 13.34 1.55 -7.00
C GLY A 113 14.48 2.52 -6.79
#